data_AF-A0A5N6NR10-F1
#
_entry.id   AF-A0A5N6NR10-F1
#
_cell.length_a   1.000
_cell.length_b   1.000
_cell.length_c   1.000
_cell.angle_alpha   90.00
_cell.angle_beta   90.00
_cell.angle_gamma   90.00
#
_symmetry.space_group_name_H-M   'P 1'
#
loop_
_entity.id
_entity.type
_entity.pdbx_description
1 polymer ?
#
loop_
_entity_poly.entity_id
_entity_poly.type
_entity_poly.pdbx_seq_one_letter_code
_entity_poly.pdbx_strand_id
1 'polypeptide(L)'
;MGLSGSVERRPAVESDVIIGVIDSGIWPESESFDDEGFGPVPTRWKGACEGGKDFICNRKIIGARSYSMEISARDNVGLGTHVASIVAGSHVRDASYYDIAYGTARGGVPSARLSVYKAYDPDCYDLHILSAFDDAIADGVDIISISINMNHPAELINDTIAIGAFHGK
;
A
#
# COMPACT_ATOMS: atom_id res chain seq x y z
N MET A 1 -4.71 -14.10 -16.34
CA MET A 1 -5.49 -12.85 -16.28
C MET A 1 -5.50 -12.03 -17.58
N GLY A 2 -4.77 -12.41 -18.64
CA GLY A 2 -4.80 -11.65 -19.92
C GLY A 2 -4.11 -10.29 -19.89
N LEU A 3 -3.44 -9.94 -18.80
CA LEU A 3 -2.71 -8.68 -18.63
C LEU A 3 -1.22 -8.84 -18.99
N SER A 4 -0.91 -8.98 -20.28
CA SER A 4 0.47 -9.04 -20.76
C SER A 4 1.25 -7.74 -20.49
N GLY A 5 2.57 -7.77 -20.64
CA GLY A 5 3.41 -6.56 -20.60
C GLY A 5 3.12 -5.57 -21.74
N SER A 6 2.30 -5.95 -22.73
CA SER A 6 1.93 -5.14 -23.90
C SER A 6 0.51 -4.59 -23.85
N VAL A 7 -0.19 -4.72 -22.71
CA VAL A 7 -1.52 -4.13 -22.54
C VAL A 7 -1.42 -2.62 -22.67
N GLU A 8 -2.35 -2.03 -23.43
CA GLU A 8 -2.47 -0.58 -23.54
C GLU A 8 -2.76 0.02 -22.16
N ARG A 9 -1.88 0.92 -21.73
CA ARG A 9 -2.00 1.64 -20.46
C ARG A 9 -2.03 3.14 -20.72
N ARG A 10 -2.51 3.89 -19.74
CA ARG A 10 -2.41 5.35 -19.71
C ARG A 10 -1.52 5.77 -18.55
N PRO A 11 -0.18 5.70 -18.67
CA PRO A 11 0.74 5.95 -17.56
C PRO A 11 0.52 7.31 -16.90
N ALA A 12 0.18 8.35 -17.68
CA ALA A 12 -0.12 9.68 -17.14
C ALA A 12 -1.31 9.65 -16.16
N VAL A 13 -2.35 8.88 -16.46
CA VAL A 13 -3.53 8.71 -15.59
C VAL A 13 -3.19 7.77 -14.44
N GLU A 14 -2.56 6.62 -14.71
CA GLU A 14 -2.19 5.65 -13.67
C GLU A 14 -1.24 6.27 -12.63
N SER A 15 -0.32 7.14 -13.06
CA SER A 15 0.63 7.81 -12.17
C SER A 15 0.03 8.88 -11.27
N ASP A 16 -1.22 9.26 -11.54
CA ASP A 16 -2.01 10.13 -10.68
C ASP A 16 -2.85 9.33 -9.68
N VAL A 17 -3.02 8.01 -9.86
CA VAL A 17 -3.76 7.14 -8.94
C VAL A 17 -2.92 6.83 -7.69
N ILE A 18 -3.54 6.93 -6.53
CA ILE A 18 -2.96 6.69 -5.21
C ILE A 18 -3.71 5.54 -4.56
N ILE A 19 -3.00 4.47 -4.28
CA ILE A 19 -3.55 3.28 -3.61
C ILE A 19 -3.07 3.27 -2.16
N GLY A 20 -4.03 3.25 -1.24
CA GLY A 20 -3.79 3.10 0.19
C GLY A 20 -3.64 1.62 0.53
N VAL A 21 -2.58 1.26 1.23
CA VAL A 21 -2.35 -0.11 1.72
C VAL A 21 -2.44 -0.11 3.23
N ILE A 22 -3.51 -0.70 3.77
CA ILE A 22 -3.71 -0.89 5.21
C ILE A 22 -3.28 -2.32 5.55
N ASP A 23 -2.08 -2.47 6.14
CA ASP A 23 -1.43 -3.77 6.34
C ASP A 23 -0.34 -3.70 7.44
N SER A 24 0.69 -4.56 7.40
CA SER A 24 1.83 -4.63 8.33
C SER A 24 2.93 -3.60 8.08
N GLY A 25 2.72 -2.68 7.13
CA GLY A 25 3.69 -1.67 6.72
C GLY A 25 4.27 -1.95 5.33
N ILE A 26 5.44 -1.38 5.05
CA ILE A 26 6.18 -1.64 3.80
C ILE A 26 7.70 -1.66 4.02
N TRP A 27 8.42 -2.42 3.20
CA TRP A 27 9.88 -2.35 3.09
C TRP A 27 10.27 -1.42 1.93
N PRO A 28 10.59 -0.14 2.19
CA PRO A 28 10.70 0.88 1.13
C PRO A 28 11.87 0.65 0.17
N GLU A 29 12.92 -0.08 0.56
CA GLU A 29 14.10 -0.34 -0.26
C GLU A 29 13.94 -1.52 -1.23
N SER A 30 12.75 -2.12 -1.31
CA SER A 30 12.49 -3.17 -2.28
C SER A 30 12.50 -2.59 -3.70
N GLU A 31 13.09 -3.31 -4.67
CA GLU A 31 13.05 -2.94 -6.09
C GLU A 31 11.62 -2.81 -6.64
N SER A 32 10.64 -3.46 -6.01
CA SER A 32 9.22 -3.31 -6.35
C SER A 32 8.69 -1.90 -6.08
N PHE A 33 9.42 -1.07 -5.31
CA PHE A 33 9.01 0.28 -4.96
C PHE A 33 9.99 1.34 -5.43
N ASP A 34 10.82 1.00 -6.42
CA ASP A 34 11.61 1.96 -7.15
C ASP A 34 10.72 2.99 -7.87
N ASP A 35 11.18 4.24 -7.89
CA ASP A 35 10.46 5.39 -8.42
C ASP A 35 11.05 5.96 -9.73
N GLU A 36 11.90 5.19 -10.41
CA GLU A 36 12.44 5.57 -11.71
C GLU A 36 11.29 5.79 -12.72
N GLY A 37 11.35 6.92 -13.42
CA GLY A 37 10.31 7.32 -14.38
C GLY A 37 9.05 7.94 -13.76
N PHE A 38 8.95 8.05 -12.43
CA PHE A 38 7.81 8.72 -11.79
C PHE A 38 7.93 10.25 -11.86
N GLY A 39 6.83 10.91 -12.22
CA GLY A 39 6.70 12.36 -12.14
C GLY A 39 6.55 12.87 -10.70
N PRO A 40 6.37 14.19 -10.49
CA PRO A 40 6.08 14.74 -9.17
C PRO A 40 4.84 14.07 -8.54
N VAL A 41 4.76 14.11 -7.21
CA VAL A 41 3.60 13.60 -6.47
C VAL A 41 2.35 14.42 -6.85
N PRO A 42 1.17 13.80 -7.04
CA PRO A 42 -0.07 14.50 -7.35
C PRO A 42 -0.34 15.64 -6.37
N THR A 43 -0.64 16.84 -6.86
CA THR A 43 -0.87 18.02 -6.01
C THR A 43 -2.11 17.92 -5.11
N ARG A 44 -3.03 17.01 -5.45
CA ARG A 44 -4.23 16.69 -4.65
C ARG A 44 -3.92 15.84 -3.42
N TRP A 45 -2.76 15.17 -3.38
CA TRP A 45 -2.33 14.33 -2.26
C TRP A 45 -2.09 15.19 -1.03
N LYS A 46 -2.67 14.79 0.11
CA LYS A 46 -2.59 15.54 1.38
C LYS A 46 -1.87 14.78 2.49
N GLY A 47 -1.54 13.52 2.26
CA GLY A 47 -0.83 12.73 3.26
C GLY A 47 0.63 13.10 3.41
N ALA A 48 1.26 12.46 4.39
CA ALA A 48 2.62 12.75 4.81
C ALA A 48 3.50 11.50 4.82
N CYS A 49 4.81 11.72 4.81
CA CYS A 49 5.78 10.68 5.10
C CYS A 49 6.14 10.70 6.58
N GLU A 50 5.40 9.93 7.37
CA GLU A 50 5.58 9.75 8.81
C GLU A 50 5.97 8.30 9.11
N GLY A 51 6.82 7.71 8.26
CA GLY A 51 7.22 6.30 8.36
C GLY A 51 8.16 5.97 9.53
N GLY A 52 8.48 6.94 10.38
CA GLY A 52 9.39 6.78 11.52
C GLY A 52 10.85 7.05 11.20
N LYS A 53 11.72 6.71 12.14
CA LYS A 53 13.18 6.87 11.98
C LYS A 53 13.70 5.95 10.88
N ASP A 54 14.62 6.45 10.06
CA ASP A 54 15.27 5.70 8.96
C ASP A 54 14.28 5.18 7.90
N PHE A 55 13.15 5.89 7.72
CA PHE A 55 12.16 5.64 6.68
C PHE A 55 12.07 6.85 5.76
N ILE A 56 12.22 6.64 4.44
CA ILE A 56 12.19 7.70 3.44
C ILE A 56 11.17 7.32 2.36
N CYS A 57 10.18 8.18 2.17
CA CYS A 57 9.27 8.11 1.05
C CYS A 57 9.93 8.62 -0.23
N ASN A 58 9.49 8.12 -1.37
CA ASN A 58 9.95 8.51 -2.69
C ASN A 58 8.74 8.87 -3.57
N ARG A 59 8.90 8.91 -4.89
CA ARG A 59 7.77 9.17 -5.79
C ARG A 59 6.89 7.94 -6.01
N LYS A 60 7.29 6.75 -5.58
CA LYS A 60 6.48 5.53 -5.64
C LYS A 60 5.65 5.34 -4.38
N ILE A 61 6.30 5.29 -3.23
CA ILE A 61 5.70 5.34 -1.89
C ILE A 61 5.67 6.81 -1.47
N ILE A 62 4.51 7.45 -1.63
CA ILE A 62 4.37 8.91 -1.42
C ILE A 62 3.90 9.26 0.01
N GLY A 63 3.42 8.26 0.75
CA GLY A 63 2.93 8.41 2.12
C GLY A 63 3.19 7.15 2.93
N ALA A 64 3.44 7.33 4.22
CA ALA A 64 3.65 6.24 5.16
C ALA A 64 3.28 6.70 6.56
N ARG A 65 2.44 5.94 7.27
CA ARG A 65 2.06 6.16 8.67
C ARG A 65 2.06 4.83 9.43
N SER A 66 2.32 4.89 10.72
CA SER A 66 2.17 3.74 11.62
C SER A 66 1.19 4.09 12.74
N TYR A 67 0.24 3.20 12.96
CA TYR A 67 -0.67 3.24 14.11
C TYR A 67 -0.35 2.13 15.10
N SER A 68 0.62 1.26 14.81
CA SER A 68 1.03 0.22 15.74
C SER A 68 1.87 0.79 16.89
N MET A 69 2.17 -0.05 17.88
CA MET A 69 3.05 0.34 18.99
C MET A 69 4.48 0.67 18.52
N GLU A 70 4.86 0.16 17.34
CA GLU A 70 6.09 0.56 16.66
C GLU A 70 5.89 1.91 15.95
N ILE A 71 6.75 2.88 16.26
CA ILE A 71 6.72 4.25 15.70
C ILE A 71 7.25 4.27 14.25
N SER A 72 7.20 3.15 13.52
CA SER A 72 7.68 3.06 12.14
C SER A 72 6.75 2.24 11.26
N ALA A 73 6.48 2.75 10.06
CA ALA A 73 5.70 2.09 9.01
C ALA A 73 6.48 0.98 8.29
N ARG A 74 7.69 0.66 8.77
CA ARG A 74 8.53 -0.39 8.21
C ARG A 74 7.90 -1.76 8.47
N ASP A 75 7.91 -2.57 7.43
CA ASP A 75 7.37 -3.93 7.49
C ASP A 75 8.41 -4.91 8.03
N ASN A 76 8.13 -5.45 9.22
CA ASN A 76 8.97 -6.44 9.88
C ASN A 76 8.44 -7.88 9.69
N VAL A 77 7.27 -8.04 9.05
CA VAL A 77 6.60 -9.32 8.83
C VAL A 77 6.69 -9.75 7.36
N GLY A 78 6.60 -8.81 6.44
CA GLY A 78 6.66 -9.02 4.99
C GLY A 78 5.30 -9.07 4.30
N LEU A 79 4.19 -9.11 5.05
CA LEU A 79 2.84 -9.21 4.50
C LEU A 79 2.48 -7.97 3.69
N GLY A 80 2.62 -6.77 4.28
CA GLY A 80 2.29 -5.51 3.65
C GLY A 80 3.16 -5.21 2.44
N THR A 81 4.46 -5.53 2.50
CA THR A 81 5.39 -5.47 1.36
C THR A 81 4.93 -6.37 0.21
N HIS A 82 4.54 -7.60 0.53
CA HIS A 82 4.07 -8.56 -0.47
C HIS A 82 2.75 -8.10 -1.10
N VAL A 83 1.77 -7.64 -0.31
CA VAL A 83 0.49 -7.11 -0.79
C VAL A 83 0.70 -5.86 -1.65
N ALA A 84 1.48 -4.90 -1.17
CA ALA A 84 1.77 -3.66 -1.90
C ALA A 84 2.43 -3.92 -3.27
N SER A 85 3.34 -4.90 -3.35
CA SER A 85 3.99 -5.28 -4.61
C SER A 85 3.02 -5.95 -5.60
N ILE A 86 2.04 -6.74 -5.12
CA ILE A 86 0.98 -7.30 -5.97
C ILE A 86 0.06 -6.21 -6.52
N VAL A 87 -0.29 -5.23 -5.70
CA VAL A 87 -1.24 -4.19 -6.10
C VAL A 87 -0.60 -3.22 -7.07
N ALA A 88 0.57 -2.70 -6.74
CA ALA A 88 1.22 -1.65 -7.53
C ALA A 88 2.76 -1.79 -7.61
N GLY A 89 3.36 -2.97 -7.47
CA GLY A 89 4.81 -3.11 -7.66
C GLY A 89 5.29 -2.62 -9.03
N SER A 90 6.41 -1.90 -9.04
CA SER A 90 7.20 -1.56 -10.23
C SER A 90 7.70 -2.84 -10.93
N HIS A 91 8.21 -2.70 -12.16
CA HIS A 91 8.70 -3.85 -12.90
C HIS A 91 10.06 -4.28 -12.36
N VAL A 92 10.12 -5.48 -11.79
CA VAL A 92 11.35 -6.11 -11.32
C VAL A 92 11.72 -7.24 -12.27
N ARG A 93 12.82 -7.06 -13.02
CA ARG A 93 13.34 -8.08 -13.92
C ARG A 93 14.05 -9.17 -13.14
N ASP A 94 14.13 -10.36 -13.72
CA ASP A 94 14.90 -11.49 -13.16
C ASP A 94 14.48 -11.89 -11.72
N ALA A 95 13.23 -11.60 -11.36
CA ALA A 95 12.69 -11.95 -10.05
C ALA A 95 12.42 -13.45 -9.97
N SER A 96 12.83 -14.08 -8.87
CA SER A 96 12.57 -15.49 -8.58
C SER A 96 12.58 -15.76 -7.07
N TYR A 97 12.00 -16.89 -6.66
CA TYR A 97 12.18 -17.44 -5.32
C TYR A 97 12.99 -18.73 -5.43
N TYR A 98 14.31 -18.66 -5.18
CA TYR A 98 15.22 -19.79 -5.41
C TYR A 98 15.06 -20.39 -6.82
N ASP A 99 15.09 -19.55 -7.86
CA ASP A 99 14.88 -19.91 -9.28
C ASP A 99 13.46 -20.40 -9.65
N ILE A 100 12.55 -20.49 -8.68
CA ILE A 100 11.14 -20.79 -8.92
C ILE A 100 10.43 -19.51 -9.39
N ALA A 101 9.55 -19.67 -10.38
CA ALA A 101 8.75 -18.60 -10.97
C ALA A 101 9.58 -17.43 -11.55
N TYR A 102 10.74 -17.75 -12.12
CA TYR A 102 11.62 -16.78 -12.77
C TYR A 102 10.89 -15.96 -13.85
N GLY A 103 11.00 -14.63 -13.78
CA GLY A 103 10.42 -13.73 -14.76
C GLY A 103 10.46 -12.27 -14.34
N THR A 104 9.53 -11.46 -14.89
CA THR A 104 9.35 -10.07 -14.47
C THR A 104 8.18 -9.97 -13.49
N ALA A 105 8.46 -9.63 -12.24
CA ALA A 105 7.44 -9.32 -11.25
C ALA A 105 6.92 -7.89 -11.44
N ARG A 106 5.62 -7.69 -11.26
CA ARG A 106 4.98 -6.36 -11.27
C ARG A 106 3.61 -6.43 -10.61
N GLY A 107 3.11 -5.28 -10.17
CA GLY A 107 1.75 -5.15 -9.69
C GLY A 107 0.70 -5.05 -10.80
N GLY A 108 -0.57 -5.02 -10.38
CA GLY A 108 -1.72 -4.78 -11.27
C GLY A 108 -1.63 -3.42 -11.98
N VAL A 109 -1.23 -2.38 -11.25
CA VAL A 109 -1.05 -1.01 -11.77
C VAL A 109 0.36 -0.48 -11.41
N PRO A 110 1.41 -0.86 -12.16
CA PRO A 110 2.79 -0.53 -11.81
C PRO A 110 3.09 0.97 -11.73
N SER A 111 2.34 1.82 -12.45
CA SER A 111 2.53 3.27 -12.43
C SER A 111 1.80 3.97 -11.27
N ALA A 112 0.92 3.29 -10.52
CA ALA A 112 0.20 3.90 -9.40
C ALA A 112 1.13 4.24 -8.23
N ARG A 113 0.74 5.24 -7.43
CA ARG A 113 1.42 5.62 -6.19
C ARG A 113 0.88 4.79 -5.02
N LEU A 114 1.71 4.61 -3.99
CA LEU A 114 1.35 3.94 -2.76
C LEU A 114 1.35 4.94 -1.59
N SER A 115 0.32 4.88 -0.76
CA SER A 115 0.36 5.40 0.61
C SER A 115 0.14 4.25 1.58
N VAL A 116 1.02 4.09 2.56
CA VAL A 116 1.06 2.92 3.43
C VAL A 116 0.60 3.29 4.83
N TYR A 117 -0.32 2.50 5.37
CA TYR A 117 -0.88 2.67 6.70
C TYR A 117 -0.65 1.37 7.48
N LYS A 118 0.39 1.34 8.31
CA LYS A 118 0.65 0.19 9.16
C LYS A 118 -0.36 0.17 10.31
N ALA A 119 -1.35 -0.70 10.19
CA ALA A 119 -2.40 -0.92 11.19
C ALA A 119 -2.40 -2.37 11.71
N TYR A 120 -1.62 -3.24 11.09
CA TYR A 120 -1.44 -4.63 11.50
C TYR A 120 -0.08 -4.82 12.19
N ASP A 121 -0.14 -5.37 13.38
CA ASP A 121 0.95 -5.81 14.26
C ASP A 121 0.38 -7.02 15.04
N PRO A 122 1.15 -7.79 15.83
CA PRO A 122 0.63 -8.95 16.55
C PRO A 122 -0.67 -8.71 17.34
N ASP A 123 -0.90 -7.48 17.80
CA ASP A 123 -2.06 -7.11 18.62
C ASP A 123 -3.19 -6.37 17.86
N CYS A 124 -3.16 -6.33 16.51
CA CYS A 124 -4.13 -5.71 15.59
C CYS A 124 -5.44 -5.16 16.22
N TYR A 125 -5.41 -3.90 16.63
CA TYR A 125 -6.53 -3.25 17.32
C TYR A 125 -7.49 -2.56 16.35
N ASP A 126 -8.79 -2.62 16.65
CA ASP A 126 -9.85 -1.91 15.90
C ASP A 126 -9.53 -0.43 15.67
N LEU A 127 -9.04 0.24 16.72
CA LEU A 127 -8.68 1.65 16.69
C LEU A 127 -7.62 1.95 15.63
N HIS A 128 -6.63 1.08 15.44
CA HIS A 128 -5.55 1.31 14.48
C HIS A 128 -6.07 1.24 13.04
N ILE A 129 -6.98 0.30 12.77
CA ILE A 129 -7.61 0.16 11.45
C ILE A 129 -8.52 1.36 11.16
N LEU A 130 -9.35 1.79 12.13
CA LEU A 130 -10.21 2.97 11.93
C LEU A 130 -9.40 4.25 11.73
N SER A 131 -8.33 4.46 12.50
CA SER A 131 -7.43 5.60 12.29
C SER A 131 -6.76 5.56 10.91
N ALA A 132 -6.36 4.37 10.45
CA ALA A 132 -5.82 4.19 9.11
C ALA A 132 -6.84 4.52 8.01
N PHE A 133 -8.11 4.13 8.18
CA PHE A 133 -9.17 4.50 7.25
C PHE A 133 -9.41 6.02 7.23
N ASP A 134 -9.52 6.65 8.39
CA ASP A 134 -9.79 8.08 8.52
C ASP A 134 -8.72 8.91 7.80
N ASP A 135 -7.45 8.63 8.09
CA ASP A 135 -6.32 9.29 7.44
C ASP A 135 -6.22 8.93 5.95
N ALA A 136 -6.47 7.68 5.55
CA ALA A 136 -6.45 7.31 4.12
C ALA A 136 -7.47 8.10 3.30
N ILE A 137 -8.68 8.28 3.83
CA ILE A 137 -9.74 9.06 3.20
C ILE A 137 -9.36 10.54 3.19
N ALA A 138 -8.90 11.08 4.32
CA ALA A 138 -8.52 12.48 4.44
C ALA A 138 -7.32 12.85 3.54
N ASP A 139 -6.36 11.95 3.41
CA ASP A 139 -5.14 12.11 2.62
C ASP A 139 -5.43 12.11 1.09
N GLY A 140 -6.59 11.58 0.67
CA GLY A 140 -7.05 11.58 -0.72
C GLY A 140 -6.61 10.37 -1.54
N VAL A 141 -6.55 9.19 -0.89
CA VAL A 141 -6.38 7.89 -1.54
C VAL A 141 -7.59 7.59 -2.45
N ASP A 142 -7.37 7.02 -3.63
CA ASP A 142 -8.47 6.66 -4.55
C ASP A 142 -9.04 5.26 -4.30
N ILE A 143 -8.18 4.32 -3.88
CA ILE A 143 -8.54 2.92 -3.65
C ILE A 143 -7.78 2.43 -2.41
N ILE A 144 -8.47 1.76 -1.51
CA ILE A 144 -7.86 1.10 -0.35
C ILE A 144 -7.74 -0.40 -0.63
N SER A 145 -6.54 -0.96 -0.46
CA SER A 145 -6.27 -2.38 -0.36
C SER A 145 -6.01 -2.72 1.10
N ILE A 146 -6.84 -3.59 1.66
CA ILE A 146 -6.72 -4.08 3.04
C ILE A 146 -6.70 -5.60 3.02
N SER A 147 -5.67 -6.22 3.57
CA SER A 147 -5.51 -7.67 3.65
C SER A 147 -5.39 -8.13 5.11
N ILE A 148 -6.27 -7.60 5.94
CA ILE A 148 -6.38 -7.89 7.37
C ILE A 148 -7.73 -8.57 7.60
N ASN A 149 -7.76 -9.52 8.53
CA ASN A 149 -9.01 -10.14 8.99
C ASN A 149 -9.17 -9.98 10.50
N MET A 150 -10.43 -9.96 10.93
CA MET A 150 -10.78 -10.13 12.34
C MET A 150 -11.27 -11.55 12.55
N ASN A 151 -10.84 -12.18 13.64
CA ASN A 151 -10.97 -13.63 13.84
C ASN A 151 -12.41 -14.12 14.06
N HIS A 152 -13.42 -13.24 14.07
CA HIS A 152 -14.81 -13.59 14.31
C HIS A 152 -15.75 -12.76 13.42
N PRO A 153 -16.85 -13.35 12.90
CA PRO A 153 -17.87 -12.59 12.20
C PRO A 153 -18.57 -11.64 13.16
N ALA A 154 -18.67 -10.37 12.78
CA ALA A 154 -19.40 -9.34 13.51
C ALA A 154 -20.58 -8.82 12.67
N GLU A 155 -21.58 -8.23 13.34
CA GLU A 155 -22.59 -7.43 12.64
C GLU A 155 -21.91 -6.20 12.01
N LEU A 156 -22.43 -5.71 10.88
CA LEU A 156 -21.79 -4.60 10.13
C LEU A 156 -21.52 -3.35 10.98
N ILE A 157 -22.35 -3.08 12.00
CA ILE A 157 -22.20 -1.94 12.91
C ILE A 157 -21.09 -2.12 13.95
N ASN A 158 -20.56 -3.33 14.09
CA ASN A 158 -19.48 -3.71 15.00
C ASN A 158 -18.27 -4.28 14.22
N ASP A 159 -18.30 -4.28 12.89
CA ASP A 159 -17.19 -4.72 12.04
C ASP A 159 -16.38 -3.50 11.63
N THR A 160 -15.18 -3.40 12.17
CA THR A 160 -14.24 -2.28 11.98
C THR A 160 -13.93 -2.03 10.50
N ILE A 161 -13.76 -3.09 9.71
CA ILE A 161 -13.48 -2.97 8.27
C ILE A 161 -14.73 -2.50 7.52
N ALA A 162 -15.91 -3.01 7.87
CA ALA A 162 -17.17 -2.58 7.28
C ALA A 162 -17.47 -1.10 7.57
N ILE A 163 -17.26 -0.66 8.82
CA ILE A 163 -17.41 0.73 9.23
C ILE A 163 -16.44 1.62 8.45
N GLY A 164 -15.14 1.30 8.44
CA GLY A 164 -14.14 2.08 7.70
C GLY A 164 -14.45 2.15 6.19
N ALA A 165 -14.77 1.01 5.58
CA ALA A 165 -15.08 0.91 4.16
C ALA A 165 -16.36 1.68 3.78
N PHE A 166 -17.37 1.72 4.65
CA PHE A 166 -18.60 2.49 4.40
C PHE A 166 -18.34 4.00 4.28
N HIS A 167 -17.29 4.51 4.92
CA HIS A 167 -16.92 5.92 4.90
C HIS A 167 -15.97 6.31 3.75
N GLY A 168 -15.39 5.33 3.03
CA GLY A 168 -14.59 5.57 1.83
C GLY A 168 -15.44 6.19 0.72
N LYS A 169 -15.00 7.32 0.16
CA LYS A 169 -15.69 8.05 -0.91
C LYS A 169 -14.79 8.25 -2.13
#